data_AF-A0A943D0X8-F1
#
_entry.id   AF-A0A943D0X8-F1
#
_cell.length_a   1.000
_cell.length_b   1.000
_cell.length_c   1.000
_cell.angle_alpha   90.00
_cell.angle_beta   90.00
_cell.angle_gamma   90.00
#
_symmetry.space_group_name_H-M   'P 1'
#
loop_
_entity.id
_entity.type
_entity.pdbx_description
1 polymer ?
#
loop_
_entity_poly.entity_id
_entity_poly.type
_entity_poly.pdbx_seq_one_letter_code
_entity_poly.pdbx_strand_id
1 'polypeptide(L)'
;MSSNINRRKKSKFTIFDLIAVAAIIGVLVIILVPSFKKYSIDSKKVEVKSIIREFILAVETAEISDKIEFANTDSIKSMEAGSREKIYSINKYIKDLEGLNKIKELTIEEANQIISNELDFEVNKEGEFLRVVK
;
A
#
# COMPACT_ATOMS: atom_id res chain seq x y z
N MET A 1 26.96 32.73 59.42
CA MET A 1 26.15 31.97 58.44
C MET A 1 26.34 32.63 57.07
N SER A 2 27.22 32.11 56.21
CA SER A 2 27.47 32.68 54.87
C SER A 2 27.03 31.66 53.83
N SER A 3 25.91 31.94 53.15
CA SER A 3 25.39 31.05 52.10
C SER A 3 26.08 31.38 50.77
N ASN A 4 26.94 30.46 50.32
CA ASN A 4 27.52 30.50 49.00
C ASN A 4 26.45 30.13 47.95
N ILE A 5 25.84 31.14 47.33
CA ILE A 5 24.89 30.94 46.23
C ILE A 5 25.69 30.73 44.94
N ASN A 6 25.92 29.47 44.57
CA ASN A 6 26.48 29.08 43.28
C ASN A 6 25.53 29.46 42.14
N ARG A 7 25.76 30.64 41.52
CA ARG A 7 25.03 31.07 40.31
C ARG A 7 25.45 30.23 39.10
N ARG A 8 24.69 29.19 38.77
CA ARG A 8 24.83 28.49 37.48
C ARG A 8 24.55 29.51 36.36
N LYS A 9 25.56 29.86 35.56
CA LYS A 9 25.36 30.68 34.34
C LYS A 9 24.37 29.96 33.43
N LYS A 10 23.19 30.53 33.21
CA LYS A 10 22.26 30.04 32.19
C LYS A 10 22.90 30.31 30.82
N SER A 11 23.24 29.24 30.08
CA SER A 11 23.68 29.37 28.69
C SER A 11 22.58 30.06 27.90
N LYS A 12 22.91 31.19 27.26
CA LYS A 12 21.96 31.91 26.41
C LYS A 12 22.11 31.34 25.01
N PHE A 13 21.09 30.61 24.56
CA PHE A 13 21.01 30.13 23.17
C PHE A 13 21.09 31.34 22.23
N THR A 14 22.07 31.32 21.33
CA THR A 14 22.34 32.43 20.41
C THR A 14 21.68 32.19 19.06
N ILE A 15 21.61 33.23 18.22
CA ILE A 15 21.10 33.10 16.85
C ILE A 15 21.97 32.16 16.01
N PHE A 16 23.29 32.13 16.25
CA PHE A 16 24.19 31.20 15.57
C PHE A 16 23.90 29.75 15.93
N ASP A 17 23.58 29.47 17.20
CA ASP A 17 23.14 28.13 17.62
C ASP A 17 21.84 27.72 16.90
N LEU A 18 20.91 28.67 16.71
CA LEU A 18 19.66 28.43 15.96
C LEU A 18 19.92 28.11 14.49
N ILE A 19 20.81 28.86 13.83
CA ILE A 19 21.16 28.66 12.41
C ILE A 19 21.85 27.31 12.22
N ALA A 20 22.79 26.96 13.11
CA ALA A 20 23.47 25.67 13.05
C ALA A 20 22.49 24.50 13.19
N VAL A 21 21.54 24.59 14.12
CA VAL A 21 20.49 23.57 14.30
C VAL A 21 19.57 23.51 13.07
N ALA A 22 19.15 24.65 12.53
CA ALA A 22 18.29 24.70 11.34
C ALA A 22 19.00 24.09 10.11
N ALA A 23 20.30 24.31 9.94
CA ALA A 23 21.09 23.71 8.87
C ALA A 23 21.15 22.18 8.98
N ILE A 24 21.39 21.65 10.19
CA ILE A 24 21.42 20.19 10.44
C ILE A 24 20.04 19.57 10.17
N ILE A 25 18.96 20.18 10.68
CA ILE A 25 17.59 19.71 10.43
C ILE A 25 17.27 19.73 8.93
N GLY A 26 17.69 20.78 8.21
CA GLY A 26 17.50 20.87 6.76
C GLY A 26 18.09 19.67 6.01
N VAL A 27 19.34 19.29 6.32
CA VAL A 27 19.99 18.12 5.73
C VAL A 27 19.26 16.82 6.10
N LEU A 28 18.85 16.66 7.36
CA LEU A 28 18.12 15.48 7.81
C LEU A 28 16.78 15.30 7.09
N VAL A 29 16.01 16.38 6.93
CA VAL A 29 14.71 16.35 6.25
C VAL A 29 14.85 15.91 4.79
N ILE A 30 15.90 16.36 4.09
CA ILE A 30 16.16 15.97 2.70
C ILE A 30 16.34 14.45 2.56
N ILE A 31 17.01 13.81 3.51
CA ILE A 31 17.26 12.36 3.50
C ILE A 31 16.01 11.57 3.95
N LEU A 32 15.26 12.11 4.92
CA LEU A 32 14.19 11.37 5.59
C LEU A 32 12.88 11.35 4.78
N VAL A 33 12.54 12.44 4.09
CA VAL A 33 11.26 12.57 3.36
C VAL A 33 11.09 11.51 2.25
N PRO A 34 12.07 11.24 1.37
CA PRO A 34 11.94 10.19 0.36
C PRO A 34 11.74 8.80 0.98
N SER A 35 12.40 8.53 2.10
CA SER A 35 12.33 7.24 2.80
C SER A 35 10.93 6.96 3.34
N PHE A 36 10.29 7.95 3.96
CA PHE A 36 8.88 7.82 4.40
C PHE A 36 7.91 7.62 3.24
N LYS A 37 8.12 8.32 2.12
CA LYS A 37 7.29 8.14 0.92
C LYS A 37 7.39 6.72 0.38
N LYS A 38 8.60 6.17 0.28
CA LYS A 38 8.83 4.79 -0.17
C LYS A 38 8.17 3.79 0.78
N TYR A 39 8.39 3.93 2.09
CA TYR A 39 7.79 3.05 3.09
C TYR A 39 6.25 3.05 3.03
N SER A 40 5.63 4.21 2.80
CA SER A 40 4.18 4.31 2.64
C SER A 40 3.68 3.56 1.40
N ILE A 41 4.42 3.63 0.29
CA ILE A 41 4.07 2.89 -0.94
C ILE A 41 4.26 1.39 -0.72
N ASP A 42 5.35 0.96 -0.10
CA ASP A 42 5.61 -0.46 0.16
C ASP A 42 4.52 -1.08 1.05
N SER A 43 4.07 -0.36 2.09
CA SER A 43 2.94 -0.78 2.94
C SER A 43 1.65 -0.94 2.13
N LYS A 44 1.38 -0.03 1.19
CA LYS A 44 0.21 -0.11 0.31
C LYS A 44 0.31 -1.28 -0.66
N LYS A 45 1.51 -1.57 -1.19
CA LYS A 45 1.74 -2.77 -2.01
C LYS A 45 1.47 -4.04 -1.21
N VAL A 46 1.86 -4.11 0.07
CA VAL A 46 1.53 -5.26 0.93
C VAL A 46 0.02 -5.41 1.10
N GLU A 47 -0.69 -4.31 1.35
CA GLU A 47 -2.15 -4.30 1.47
C GLU A 47 -2.82 -4.79 0.18
N VAL A 48 -2.47 -4.21 -0.98
CA VAL A 48 -2.99 -4.63 -2.29
C VAL A 48 -2.67 -6.10 -2.56
N LYS A 49 -1.45 -6.56 -2.27
CA LYS A 49 -1.09 -7.98 -2.44
C LYS A 49 -1.93 -8.91 -1.55
N SER A 50 -2.36 -8.45 -0.38
CA SER A 50 -3.30 -9.19 0.46
C SER A 50 -4.68 -9.29 -0.20
N ILE A 51 -5.18 -8.19 -0.75
CA ILE A 51 -6.46 -8.14 -1.47
C ILE A 51 -6.41 -9.05 -2.71
N ILE A 52 -5.31 -9.04 -3.47
CA ILE A 52 -5.12 -9.92 -4.63
C ILE A 52 -5.20 -11.40 -4.23
N ARG A 53 -4.60 -11.80 -3.10
CA ARG A 53 -4.69 -13.17 -2.59
C ARG A 53 -6.12 -13.56 -2.21
N GLU A 54 -6.83 -12.66 -1.56
CA GLU A 54 -8.24 -12.88 -1.22
C GLU A 54 -9.10 -13.01 -2.47
N PHE A 55 -8.85 -12.17 -3.47
CA PHE A 55 -9.52 -12.23 -4.77
C PHE A 55 -9.29 -13.57 -5.48
N ILE A 56 -8.04 -14.04 -5.60
CA ILE A 56 -7.75 -15.33 -6.23
C ILE A 56 -8.39 -16.49 -5.45
N LEU A 57 -8.32 -16.46 -4.13
CA LEU A 57 -8.97 -17.48 -3.30
C LEU A 57 -10.49 -17.51 -3.52
N ALA A 58 -11.12 -16.35 -3.67
CA ALA A 58 -12.55 -16.26 -3.94
C ALA A 58 -12.91 -16.76 -5.34
N VAL A 59 -12.08 -16.47 -6.34
CA VAL A 59 -12.21 -17.03 -7.70
C VAL A 59 -12.14 -18.56 -7.63
N GLU A 60 -11.08 -19.13 -7.04
CA GLU A 60 -10.93 -20.58 -6.89
C GLU A 60 -12.10 -21.22 -6.13
N THR A 61 -12.58 -20.56 -5.07
CA THR A 61 -13.72 -21.05 -4.29
C THR A 61 -15.01 -21.03 -5.11
N ALA A 62 -15.24 -20.00 -5.92
CA ALA A 62 -16.38 -19.89 -6.82
C ALA A 62 -16.33 -20.95 -7.93
N GLU A 63 -15.15 -21.22 -8.50
CA GLU A 63 -14.98 -22.29 -9.50
C GLU A 63 -15.36 -23.65 -8.94
N ILE A 64 -14.92 -23.96 -7.71
CA ILE A 64 -15.17 -25.25 -7.08
C ILE A 64 -16.62 -25.37 -6.57
N SER A 65 -17.11 -24.32 -5.91
CA SER A 65 -18.37 -24.38 -5.16
C SER A 65 -19.58 -24.02 -6.02
N ASP A 66 -19.46 -22.97 -6.82
CA ASP A 66 -20.53 -22.42 -7.63
C ASP A 66 -20.44 -22.90 -9.10
N LYS A 67 -19.35 -23.58 -9.49
CA LYS A 67 -19.12 -24.15 -10.84
C LYS A 67 -19.11 -23.10 -11.95
N ILE A 68 -18.59 -21.92 -11.64
CA ILE A 68 -18.41 -20.82 -12.59
C ILE A 68 -17.01 -20.91 -13.17
N GLU A 69 -16.85 -20.73 -14.48
CA GLU A 69 -15.52 -20.67 -15.11
C GLU A 69 -15.06 -19.22 -15.27
N PHE A 70 -13.81 -18.94 -14.88
CA PHE A 70 -13.17 -17.64 -15.10
C PHE A 70 -12.08 -17.75 -16.18
N ALA A 71 -12.00 -16.72 -17.02
CA ALA A 71 -10.92 -16.62 -17.99
C ALA A 71 -9.72 -15.89 -17.38
N ASN A 72 -8.50 -16.23 -17.81
CA ASN A 72 -7.27 -15.54 -17.38
C ASN A 72 -7.32 -14.01 -17.61
N THR A 73 -8.04 -13.58 -18.64
CA THR A 73 -8.24 -12.17 -19.00
C THR A 73 -9.39 -11.50 -18.24
N ASP A 74 -10.14 -12.23 -17.42
CA ASP A 74 -11.18 -11.62 -16.60
C ASP A 74 -10.56 -10.72 -15.54
N SER A 75 -11.16 -9.54 -15.37
CA SER A 75 -10.91 -8.60 -14.29
C SER A 75 -12.22 -8.28 -13.61
N ILE A 76 -12.17 -7.69 -12.42
CA ILE A 76 -13.39 -7.31 -11.70
C ILE A 76 -14.22 -6.35 -12.56
N LYS A 77 -13.57 -5.42 -13.26
CA LYS A 77 -14.24 -4.51 -14.19
C LYS A 77 -14.91 -5.23 -15.36
N SER A 78 -14.25 -6.21 -16.00
CA SER A 78 -14.86 -6.94 -17.11
C SER A 78 -16.06 -7.77 -16.65
N MET A 79 -15.97 -8.34 -15.45
CA MET A 79 -17.03 -9.12 -14.83
C MET A 79 -18.22 -8.24 -14.40
N GLU A 80 -17.98 -7.06 -13.82
CA GLU A 80 -19.02 -6.07 -13.48
C GLU A 80 -19.81 -5.63 -14.73
N ALA A 81 -19.12 -5.50 -15.87
CA ALA A 81 -19.72 -5.08 -17.12
C ALA A 81 -20.46 -6.21 -17.87
N GLY A 82 -19.93 -7.44 -17.83
CA GLY A 82 -20.36 -8.51 -18.74
C GLY A 82 -20.95 -9.75 -18.07
N SER A 83 -20.73 -9.98 -16.77
CA SER A 83 -21.04 -11.26 -16.11
C SER A 83 -21.49 -11.07 -14.66
N ARG A 84 -22.78 -10.80 -14.45
CA ARG A 84 -23.35 -10.62 -13.10
C ARG A 84 -23.15 -11.83 -12.18
N GLU A 85 -23.21 -13.03 -12.74
CA GLU A 85 -23.03 -14.28 -11.99
C GLU A 85 -21.61 -14.40 -11.42
N LYS A 86 -20.59 -14.08 -12.22
CA LYS A 86 -19.18 -14.06 -11.81
C LYS A 86 -18.95 -13.13 -10.62
N ILE A 87 -19.42 -11.88 -10.72
CA ILE A 87 -19.31 -10.91 -9.62
C ILE A 87 -20.07 -11.35 -8.39
N TYR A 88 -21.29 -11.87 -8.56
CA TYR A 88 -22.08 -12.33 -7.44
C TYR A 88 -21.37 -13.44 -6.66
N SER A 89 -20.81 -14.42 -7.35
CA SER A 89 -20.09 -15.52 -6.70
C SER A 89 -18.77 -15.09 -6.07
N ILE A 90 -18.00 -14.19 -6.69
CA ILE A 90 -16.80 -13.63 -6.04
C ILE A 90 -17.20 -12.90 -4.74
N ASN A 91 -18.22 -12.04 -4.79
CA ASN A 91 -18.66 -11.25 -3.63
C ASN A 91 -19.18 -12.11 -2.47
N LYS A 92 -19.63 -13.33 -2.74
CA LYS A 92 -20.04 -14.30 -1.70
C LYS A 92 -18.86 -14.80 -0.86
N TYR A 93 -17.65 -14.80 -1.41
CA TYR A 93 -16.45 -15.41 -0.80
C TYR A 93 -15.38 -14.40 -0.37
N ILE A 94 -15.63 -13.10 -0.58
CA ILE A 94 -14.73 -12.01 -0.17
C ILE A 94 -15.30 -11.29 1.06
N LYS A 95 -14.42 -11.01 2.02
CA LYS A 95 -14.74 -10.26 3.24
C LYS A 95 -14.65 -8.77 2.99
N ASP A 96 -13.60 -8.33 2.30
CA ASP A 96 -13.36 -6.91 1.99
C ASP A 96 -13.77 -6.57 0.55
N LEU A 97 -15.07 -6.31 0.36
CA LEU A 97 -15.62 -5.89 -0.93
C LEU A 97 -15.14 -4.50 -1.35
N GLU A 98 -14.83 -3.61 -0.39
CA GLU A 98 -14.33 -2.28 -0.71
C GLU A 98 -12.90 -2.34 -1.25
N GLY A 99 -12.09 -3.24 -0.70
CA GLY A 99 -10.74 -3.54 -1.16
C GLY A 99 -10.68 -3.95 -2.64
N LEU A 100 -11.70 -4.62 -3.16
CA LEU A 100 -11.78 -5.00 -4.58
C LEU A 100 -11.72 -3.80 -5.52
N ASN A 101 -12.20 -2.64 -5.10
CA ASN A 101 -12.14 -1.43 -5.91
C ASN A 101 -10.69 -1.03 -6.23
N LYS A 102 -9.74 -1.40 -5.35
CA LYS A 102 -8.31 -1.10 -5.53
C LYS A 102 -7.65 -1.96 -6.61
N ILE A 103 -8.28 -3.04 -7.06
CA ILE A 103 -7.70 -3.98 -8.05
C ILE A 103 -8.61 -4.20 -9.26
N LYS A 104 -9.54 -3.27 -9.55
CA LYS A 104 -10.57 -3.47 -10.58
C LYS A 104 -10.06 -3.86 -11.96
N GLU A 105 -8.95 -3.26 -12.37
CA GLU A 105 -8.36 -3.44 -13.69
C GLU A 105 -7.44 -4.68 -13.76
N LEU A 106 -7.06 -5.25 -12.61
CA LEU A 106 -6.14 -6.38 -12.54
C LEU A 106 -6.82 -7.65 -13.08
N THR A 107 -6.15 -8.32 -14.02
CA THR A 107 -6.62 -9.61 -14.55
C THR A 107 -6.26 -10.77 -13.63
N ILE A 108 -6.98 -11.88 -13.74
CA ILE A 108 -6.69 -13.11 -12.98
C ILE A 108 -5.27 -13.64 -13.28
N GLU A 109 -4.81 -13.52 -14.52
CA GLU A 109 -3.44 -13.90 -14.89
C GLU A 109 -2.39 -13.06 -14.16
N GLU A 110 -2.51 -11.74 -14.22
CA GLU A 110 -1.58 -10.81 -13.55
C GLU A 110 -1.63 -11.01 -12.02
N ALA A 111 -2.81 -11.21 -11.46
CA ALA A 111 -2.99 -11.51 -10.04
C ALA A 111 -2.21 -12.77 -9.61
N ASN A 112 -2.32 -13.85 -10.38
CA ASN A 112 -1.56 -15.07 -10.12
C ASN A 112 -0.05 -14.86 -10.24
N GLN A 113 0.41 -14.13 -11.26
CA GLN A 113 1.83 -13.81 -11.44
C GLN A 113 2.38 -12.95 -10.30
N ILE A 114 1.60 -12.00 -9.76
CA ILE A 114 1.97 -11.20 -8.59
C ILE A 114 2.06 -12.06 -7.32
N ILE A 115 1.13 -13.00 -7.11
CA ILE A 115 1.14 -13.90 -5.95
C ILE A 115 2.37 -14.82 -5.99
N SER A 116 2.69 -15.35 -7.16
CA SER A 116 3.86 -16.22 -7.41
C SER A 116 5.19 -15.47 -7.39
N ASN A 117 5.17 -14.14 -7.27
CA ASN A 117 6.34 -13.25 -7.32
C ASN A 117 7.06 -13.26 -8.69
N GLU A 118 6.35 -13.57 -9.78
CA GLU A 118 6.87 -13.50 -11.14
C GLU A 118 6.84 -12.06 -11.68
N LEU A 119 5.84 -11.28 -11.25
CA LEU A 119 5.71 -9.86 -11.55
C LEU A 119 5.65 -9.03 -10.27
N ASP A 120 6.19 -7.81 -10.36
CA ASP A 120 5.92 -6.76 -9.39
C ASP A 120 4.85 -5.81 -9.97
N PHE A 121 4.38 -4.87 -9.17
CA PHE A 121 3.32 -3.94 -9.58
C PHE A 121 3.48 -2.56 -8.97
N GLU A 122 2.86 -1.56 -9.56
CA GLU A 122 2.81 -0.20 -9.04
C GLU A 122 1.44 0.11 -8.45
N VAL A 123 1.45 0.89 -7.37
CA VAL A 123 0.23 1.41 -6.72
C VAL A 123 0.30 2.94 -6.66
N ASN A 124 -0.86 3.59 -6.71
CA ASN A 124 -0.94 5.04 -6.50
C ASN A 124 -0.83 5.41 -5.01
N LYS A 125 -1.01 6.71 -4.70
CA LYS A 125 -0.93 7.20 -3.32
C LYS A 125 -2.11 6.74 -2.47
N GLU A 126 -3.18 6.28 -3.07
CA GLU A 126 -4.40 5.79 -2.45
C GLU A 126 -4.35 4.27 -2.23
N GLY A 127 -3.33 3.60 -2.79
CA GLY A 127 -3.16 2.15 -2.72
C GLY A 127 -3.99 1.41 -3.76
N GLU A 128 -4.34 2.05 -4.87
CA GLU A 128 -4.99 1.40 -6.01
C GLU A 128 -3.92 0.89 -6.98
N PHE A 129 -4.15 -0.32 -7.51
CA PHE A 129 -3.33 -0.94 -8.55
C PHE A 129 -3.32 -0.05 -9.80
N LEU A 130 -2.12 0.19 -10.34
CA LEU A 130 -1.93 0.96 -11.57
C LEU A 130 -1.59 0.06 -12.75
N ARG A 131 -0.57 -0.78 -12.58
CA ARG A 131 -0.02 -1.65 -13.62
C ARG A 131 0.95 -2.66 -13.04
N VAL A 132 1.15 -3.76 -13.76
CA VAL A 132 2.29 -4.65 -13.56
C VAL A 132 3.59 -4.03 -14.06
N VAL A 133 4.68 -4.39 -13.41
CA VAL A 133 6.06 -4.06 -13.81
C VAL A 133 6.93 -5.32 -13.75
N LYS A 134 7.90 -5.40 -14.66
CA LYS A 134 8.79 -6.54 -14.82
C LYS A 134 10.11 -6.32 -14.09
#